data_AF-A0A7V8SZK9-F1
#
_entry.id   AF-A0A7V8SZK9-F1
#
_cell.length_a   1.000
_cell.length_b   1.000
_cell.length_c   1.000
_cell.angle_alpha   90.00
_cell.angle_beta   90.00
_cell.angle_gamma   90.00
#
_symmetry.space_group_name_H-M   'P 1'
#
loop_
_entity.id
_entity.type
_entity.pdbx_description
1 polymer ?
#
loop_
_entity_poly.entity_id
_entity_poly.type
_entity_poly.pdbx_seq_one_letter_code
_entity_poly.pdbx_strand_id
1 'polypeptide(L)'
;MQARRILGLTLVLVAIGAALALHFSPSAAAPVAIGPGGVNDERIASDATTGVNWLVNGRTNDSKHFSPLKQINSSNVANLGLAWYLDYDGQMGVVSEPIVVDGVIYVSAPLSKVYAVEAATGKLLWKYDPQVRLDQALNGSYSARTNGGVAVWNGKV
;
A
#
# COMPACT_ATOMS: atom_id res chain seq x y z
N MET A 1 70.09 -50.23 -27.92
CA MET A 1 69.85 -50.36 -26.45
C MET A 1 68.35 -50.10 -26.24
N GLN A 2 67.48 -51.13 -26.18
CA GLN A 2 66.98 -51.84 -24.98
C GLN A 2 66.39 -50.89 -23.90
N ALA A 3 65.24 -51.08 -23.26
CA ALA A 3 64.17 -52.09 -23.27
C ALA A 3 62.95 -51.57 -22.45
N ARG A 4 61.89 -52.38 -22.34
CA ARG A 4 60.52 -52.12 -21.87
C ARG A 4 60.32 -52.18 -20.33
N ARG A 5 59.31 -51.43 -19.82
CA ARG A 5 58.42 -51.64 -18.61
C ARG A 5 59.13 -51.69 -17.22
N ILE A 6 58.59 -51.22 -16.09
CA ILE A 6 57.42 -51.68 -15.29
C ILE A 6 57.08 -50.63 -14.18
N LEU A 7 55.81 -50.62 -13.76
CA LEU A 7 55.16 -50.00 -12.57
C LEU A 7 55.97 -49.91 -11.26
N GLY A 8 55.68 -48.87 -10.46
CA GLY A 8 55.92 -48.83 -9.02
C GLY A 8 55.17 -47.67 -8.35
N LEU A 9 54.22 -48.00 -7.49
CA LEU A 9 53.24 -47.12 -6.84
C LEU A 9 53.66 -46.89 -5.38
N THR A 10 53.85 -45.65 -4.91
CA THR A 10 53.57 -45.32 -3.49
C THR A 10 53.41 -43.82 -3.20
N LEU A 11 52.38 -43.60 -2.38
CA LEU A 11 51.73 -42.42 -1.84
C LEU A 11 52.60 -41.60 -0.86
N VAL A 12 52.49 -40.27 -0.87
CA VAL A 12 52.76 -39.42 0.31
C VAL A 12 51.67 -38.33 0.39
N LEU A 13 51.06 -38.22 1.57
CA LEU A 13 49.99 -37.31 1.97
C LEU A 13 50.56 -36.26 2.95
N VAL A 14 49.77 -35.20 3.24
CA VAL A 14 49.89 -34.16 4.33
C VAL A 14 50.48 -32.81 3.84
N ALA A 15 49.95 -31.60 4.07
CA ALA A 15 48.92 -31.00 4.97
C ALA A 15 48.22 -29.80 4.27
N ILE A 16 46.89 -29.62 4.34
CA ILE A 16 46.08 -28.78 5.26
C ILE A 16 46.52 -27.31 5.41
N GLY A 17 45.67 -26.41 4.89
CA GLY A 17 45.69 -24.97 5.22
C GLY A 17 44.83 -24.12 4.28
N ALA A 18 43.49 -24.21 4.36
CA ALA A 18 42.60 -23.26 3.70
C ALA A 18 41.57 -22.75 4.72
N ALA A 19 41.76 -21.51 5.18
CA ALA A 19 40.85 -20.82 6.08
C ALA A 19 39.51 -20.57 5.35
N LEU A 20 38.43 -21.09 5.93
CA LEU A 20 37.08 -20.85 5.44
C LEU A 20 36.61 -19.48 5.96
N ALA A 21 36.87 -18.42 5.21
CA ALA A 21 36.21 -17.14 5.42
C ALA A 21 34.74 -17.30 5.02
N LEU A 22 33.86 -17.41 6.01
CA LEU A 22 32.41 -17.33 5.81
C LEU A 22 32.11 -15.90 5.35
N HIS A 23 31.96 -15.73 4.04
CA HIS A 23 31.48 -14.47 3.47
C HIS A 23 30.00 -14.37 3.80
N PHE A 24 29.66 -13.62 4.84
CA PHE A 24 28.29 -13.22 5.10
C PHE A 24 27.92 -12.17 4.05
N SER A 25 27.44 -12.62 2.89
CA SER A 25 26.80 -11.72 1.95
C SER A 25 25.50 -11.25 2.61
N PRO A 26 25.33 -9.95 2.93
CA PRO A 26 24.02 -9.47 3.33
C PRO A 26 23.10 -9.76 2.14
N SER A 27 22.14 -10.65 2.34
CA SER A 27 21.06 -10.83 1.38
C SER A 27 20.33 -9.49 1.34
N ALA A 28 20.62 -8.68 0.32
CA ALA A 28 19.79 -7.54 0.01
C ALA A 28 18.39 -8.09 -0.17
N ALA A 29 17.48 -7.73 0.74
CA ALA A 29 16.09 -8.09 0.61
C ALA A 29 15.65 -7.66 -0.79
N ALA A 30 15.12 -8.59 -1.57
CA ALA A 30 14.58 -8.26 -2.87
C ALA A 30 13.55 -7.13 -2.67
N PRO A 31 13.56 -6.07 -3.51
CA PRO A 31 12.57 -5.01 -3.39
C PRO A 31 11.19 -5.67 -3.48
N VAL A 32 10.38 -5.50 -2.44
CA VAL A 32 8.99 -5.93 -2.46
C VAL A 32 8.38 -5.27 -3.68
N ALA A 33 7.95 -6.06 -4.67
CA ALA A 33 7.23 -5.54 -5.81
C ALA A 33 6.01 -4.79 -5.26
N ILE A 34 6.06 -3.46 -5.32
CA ILE A 34 5.00 -2.59 -4.83
C ILE A 34 3.84 -2.76 -5.81
N GLY A 35 2.97 -3.72 -5.52
CA GLY A 35 1.69 -3.82 -6.21
C GLY A 35 0.85 -2.55 -6.00
N PRO A 36 -0.27 -2.41 -6.73
CA PRO A 36 -1.24 -1.36 -6.46
C PRO A 36 -1.55 -1.32 -4.95
N GLY A 37 -1.45 -0.15 -4.31
CA GLY A 37 -1.65 -0.04 -2.85
C GLY A 37 -0.42 -0.25 -1.96
N GLY A 38 0.78 -0.47 -2.51
CA GLY A 38 2.01 -0.49 -1.71
C GLY A 38 2.43 0.91 -1.26
N VAL A 39 1.70 1.46 -0.29
CA VAL A 39 2.00 2.74 0.35
C VAL A 39 3.04 2.50 1.44
N ASN A 40 4.08 3.33 1.43
CA ASN A 40 5.14 3.42 2.43
C ASN A 40 5.65 4.87 2.52
N ASP A 41 6.56 5.15 3.45
CA ASP A 41 7.08 6.50 3.69
C ASP A 41 7.78 7.09 2.46
N GLU A 42 8.59 6.29 1.76
CA GLU A 42 9.31 6.75 0.57
C GLU A 42 8.35 7.18 -0.54
N ARG A 43 7.26 6.42 -0.73
CA ARG A 43 6.23 6.72 -1.72
C ARG A 43 5.41 7.95 -1.34
N ILE A 44 5.08 8.12 -0.06
CA ILE A 44 4.40 9.33 0.44
C ILE A 44 5.26 10.56 0.17
N ALA A 45 6.56 10.50 0.48
CA ALA A 45 7.49 11.60 0.23
C ALA A 45 7.64 11.91 -1.27
N SER A 46 7.68 10.87 -2.12
CA SER A 46 7.77 11.04 -3.58
C SER A 46 6.51 11.70 -4.16
N ASP A 47 5.31 11.22 -3.77
CA ASP A 47 4.03 11.73 -4.28
C ASP A 47 3.69 13.14 -3.77
N ALA A 48 4.32 13.60 -2.68
CA ALA A 48 4.14 14.94 -2.15
C ALA A 48 4.33 16.05 -3.20
N THR A 49 5.17 15.81 -4.21
CA THR A 49 5.45 16.77 -5.29
C THR A 49 4.47 16.69 -6.47
N THR A 50 3.99 15.50 -6.83
CA THR A 50 3.12 15.29 -7.99
C THR A 50 1.64 15.46 -7.64
N GLY A 51 1.23 14.97 -6.47
CA GLY A 51 -0.16 15.01 -6.00
C GLY A 51 -1.12 14.16 -6.82
N VAL A 52 -0.61 13.17 -7.55
CA VAL A 52 -1.43 12.23 -8.34
C VAL A 52 -2.21 11.31 -7.41
N ASN A 53 -1.71 11.06 -6.20
CA ASN A 53 -2.36 10.24 -5.20
C ASN A 53 -2.73 11.04 -3.94
N TRP A 54 -3.50 10.39 -3.08
CA TRP A 54 -3.78 10.82 -1.71
C TRP A 54 -3.55 9.61 -0.79
N LEU A 55 -2.30 9.36 -0.44
CA LEU A 55 -1.86 8.05 0.08
C LEU A 55 -2.12 7.86 1.58
N VAL A 56 -2.24 8.94 2.33
CA VAL A 56 -2.50 8.95 3.77
C VAL A 56 -3.50 10.05 4.12
N ASN A 57 -4.15 9.93 5.28
CA ASN A 57 -4.93 11.03 5.84
C ASN A 57 -4.06 12.31 5.90
N GLY A 58 -4.63 13.45 5.53
CA GLY A 58 -3.84 14.69 5.42
C GLY A 58 -2.89 14.77 4.23
N ARG A 59 -2.93 13.80 3.31
CA ARG A 59 -2.14 13.63 2.07
C ARG A 59 -0.66 13.34 2.28
N THR A 60 -0.01 14.06 3.19
CA THR A 60 1.42 13.97 3.52
C THR A 60 1.59 13.78 5.02
N ASN A 61 2.75 13.27 5.47
CA ASN A 61 3.00 12.98 6.89
C ASN A 61 2.94 14.22 7.80
N ASP A 62 3.02 15.43 7.25
CA ASP A 62 2.81 16.69 7.98
C ASP A 62 1.33 17.12 8.05
N SER A 63 0.41 16.29 7.52
CA SER A 63 -1.05 16.43 7.58
C SER A 63 -1.56 17.81 7.16
N LYS A 64 -0.98 18.39 6.10
CA LYS A 64 -1.36 19.74 5.64
C LYS A 64 -2.64 19.79 4.83
N HIS A 65 -3.16 18.65 4.35
CA HIS A 65 -4.31 18.57 3.45
C HIS A 65 -4.18 19.47 2.20
N PHE A 66 -2.94 19.76 1.76
CA PHE A 66 -2.67 20.63 0.62
C PHE A 66 -2.38 19.81 -0.62
N SER A 67 -3.03 20.08 -1.77
CA SER A 67 -2.70 19.47 -3.07
C SER A 67 -1.93 20.44 -3.98
N PRO A 68 -0.85 20.02 -4.68
CA PRO A 68 -0.10 20.84 -5.62
C PRO A 68 -0.77 20.92 -6.99
N LEU A 69 -1.85 20.15 -7.23
CA LEU A 69 -2.57 20.15 -8.49
C LEU A 69 -3.22 21.52 -8.73
N LYS A 70 -3.14 22.01 -9.97
CA LYS A 70 -3.62 23.35 -10.36
C LYS A 70 -4.61 23.35 -11.53
N GLN A 71 -4.99 22.17 -12.00
CA GLN A 71 -5.91 22.02 -13.13
C GLN A 71 -7.23 22.75 -12.86
N ILE A 72 -7.75 22.61 -11.64
CA ILE A 72 -8.89 23.38 -11.13
C ILE A 72 -8.33 24.57 -10.35
N ASN A 73 -8.81 25.77 -10.65
CA ASN A 73 -8.36 27.01 -10.04
C ASN A 73 -9.47 28.08 -10.09
N SER A 74 -9.20 29.26 -9.52
CA SER A 74 -10.19 30.34 -9.38
C SER A 74 -10.78 30.86 -10.69
N SER A 75 -10.09 30.67 -11.82
CA SER A 75 -10.59 31.09 -13.13
C SER A 75 -11.55 30.10 -13.79
N ASN A 76 -11.53 28.82 -13.37
CA ASN A 76 -12.32 27.77 -14.03
C ASN A 76 -13.20 26.94 -13.08
N VAL A 77 -13.12 27.16 -11.76
CA VAL A 77 -13.93 26.44 -10.75
C VAL A 77 -15.43 26.56 -10.99
N ALA A 78 -15.87 27.67 -11.60
CA ALA A 78 -17.28 27.89 -11.96
C ALA A 78 -17.81 26.89 -13.01
N ASN A 79 -16.93 26.18 -13.72
CA ASN A 79 -17.30 25.20 -14.74
C ASN A 79 -17.36 23.76 -14.18
N LEU A 80 -17.16 23.56 -12.88
CA LEU A 80 -17.23 22.24 -12.28
C LEU A 80 -18.67 21.69 -12.29
N GLY A 81 -18.77 20.39 -12.48
CA GLY A 81 -20.02 19.63 -12.37
C GLY A 81 -19.76 18.27 -11.74
N LEU A 82 -20.84 17.61 -11.31
CA LEU A 82 -20.78 16.25 -10.80
C LEU A 82 -20.34 15.29 -11.91
N ALA A 83 -19.19 14.63 -11.73
CA ALA A 83 -18.70 13.62 -12.69
C ALA A 83 -19.43 12.28 -12.50
N TRP A 84 -19.56 11.83 -11.25
CA TRP A 84 -20.27 10.62 -10.86
C TRP A 84 -20.58 10.66 -9.35
N TYR A 85 -21.48 9.81 -8.89
CA TYR A 85 -21.77 9.58 -7.47
C TYR A 85 -21.85 8.07 -7.19
N LEU A 86 -21.67 7.70 -5.93
CA LEU A 86 -21.83 6.34 -5.44
C LEU A 86 -22.74 6.35 -4.20
N ASP A 87 -23.81 5.58 -4.24
CA ASP A 87 -24.62 5.30 -3.06
C ASP A 87 -23.91 4.30 -2.15
N TYR A 88 -24.06 4.46 -0.83
CA TYR A 88 -23.57 3.51 0.16
C TYR A 88 -24.72 2.91 0.97
N ASP A 89 -24.46 1.77 1.58
CA ASP A 89 -25.45 1.06 2.40
C ASP A 89 -25.68 1.78 3.74
N GLY A 90 -26.73 2.60 3.81
CA GLY A 90 -27.20 3.21 5.05
C GLY A 90 -27.77 4.60 4.84
N GLN A 91 -28.20 5.23 5.93
CA GLN A 91 -28.77 6.59 5.92
C GLN A 91 -28.00 7.56 6.83
N MET A 92 -26.89 7.09 7.41
CA MET A 92 -26.08 7.88 8.34
C MET A 92 -24.96 8.61 7.58
N GLY A 93 -24.65 9.85 7.97
CA GLY A 93 -23.61 10.64 7.30
C GLY A 93 -22.23 9.97 7.26
N VAL A 94 -21.52 10.18 6.15
CA VAL A 94 -20.13 9.76 5.96
C VAL A 94 -19.21 10.86 6.49
N VAL A 95 -18.22 10.48 7.29
CA VAL A 95 -17.18 11.38 7.82
C VAL A 95 -15.76 10.94 7.40
N SER A 96 -15.68 10.06 6.40
CA SER A 96 -14.42 9.51 5.90
C SER A 96 -13.64 10.54 5.09
N GLU A 97 -12.32 10.58 5.31
CA GLU A 97 -11.38 11.12 4.34
C GLU A 97 -11.01 10.01 3.33
N PRO A 98 -11.32 10.17 2.03
CA PRO A 98 -10.98 9.14 1.05
C PRO A 98 -9.48 9.04 0.83
N ILE A 99 -8.97 7.81 0.69
CA ILE A 99 -7.61 7.51 0.27
C ILE A 99 -7.62 7.18 -1.22
N VAL A 100 -6.71 7.77 -2.00
CA VAL A 100 -6.61 7.52 -3.44
C VAL A 100 -5.25 6.94 -3.75
N VAL A 101 -5.21 5.70 -4.25
CA VAL A 101 -3.98 5.02 -4.65
C VAL A 101 -4.16 4.44 -6.04
N ASP A 102 -3.33 4.88 -6.99
CA ASP A 102 -3.27 4.34 -8.36
C ASP A 102 -4.64 4.30 -9.07
N GLY A 103 -5.44 5.35 -8.89
CA GLY A 103 -6.76 5.47 -9.51
C GLY A 103 -7.88 4.70 -8.80
N VAL A 104 -7.62 4.13 -7.61
CA VAL A 104 -8.64 3.54 -6.74
C VAL A 104 -8.88 4.44 -5.54
N ILE A 105 -10.15 4.79 -5.31
CA ILE A 105 -10.62 5.48 -4.12
C ILE A 105 -11.03 4.43 -3.10
N TYR A 106 -10.50 4.53 -1.89
CA TYR A 106 -10.94 3.77 -0.72
C TYR A 106 -11.62 4.71 0.26
N VAL A 107 -12.86 4.39 0.62
CA VAL A 107 -13.69 5.22 1.50
C VAL A 107 -14.39 4.33 2.51
N SER A 108 -14.47 4.77 3.76
CA SER A 108 -15.29 4.11 4.77
C SER A 108 -16.66 4.78 4.89
N ALA A 109 -17.64 4.00 5.31
CA ALA A 109 -19.00 4.45 5.54
C ALA A 109 -19.45 4.01 6.95
N PRO A 110 -20.65 4.41 7.40
CA PRO A 110 -21.19 4.01 8.69
C PRO A 110 -21.13 2.50 8.91
N LEU A 111 -20.95 2.12 10.18
CA LEU A 111 -20.73 0.74 10.61
C LEU A 111 -19.43 0.13 10.05
N SER A 112 -18.43 0.98 9.78
CA SER A 112 -17.10 0.58 9.31
C SER A 112 -17.10 -0.24 8.04
N LYS A 113 -18.12 -0.10 7.19
CA LYS A 113 -18.11 -0.63 5.83
C LYS A 113 -17.06 0.10 5.01
N VAL A 114 -16.39 -0.60 4.10
CA VAL A 114 -15.36 -0.03 3.23
C VAL A 114 -15.72 -0.30 1.78
N TYR A 115 -15.50 0.70 0.94
CA TYR A 115 -15.76 0.65 -0.50
C TYR A 115 -14.47 0.98 -1.24
N ALA A 116 -14.13 0.17 -2.23
CA ALA A 116 -13.12 0.51 -3.21
C ALA A 116 -13.78 0.81 -4.54
N VAL A 117 -13.40 1.94 -5.14
CA VAL A 117 -14.09 2.53 -6.29
C VAL A 117 -13.06 2.95 -7.32
N GLU A 118 -13.32 2.67 -8.59
CA GLU A 118 -12.52 3.21 -9.69
C GLU A 118 -12.74 4.73 -9.78
N ALA A 119 -11.68 5.52 -9.57
CA ALA A 119 -11.76 6.98 -9.46
C ALA A 119 -12.29 7.65 -10.74
N ALA A 120 -11.97 7.09 -11.90
CA ALA A 120 -12.34 7.66 -13.18
C ALA A 120 -13.84 7.52 -13.50
N THR A 121 -14.46 6.42 -13.06
CA THR A 121 -15.81 6.02 -13.51
C THR A 121 -16.84 5.99 -12.38
N GLY A 122 -16.40 5.93 -11.12
CA GLY A 122 -17.27 5.67 -9.97
C GLY A 122 -17.69 4.20 -9.83
N LYS A 123 -17.12 3.29 -10.64
CA LYS A 123 -17.46 1.87 -10.58
C LYS A 123 -17.00 1.26 -9.26
N LEU A 124 -17.93 0.65 -8.53
CA LEU A 124 -17.61 -0.16 -7.36
C LEU A 124 -16.75 -1.36 -7.78
N LEU A 125 -15.54 -1.45 -7.23
CA LEU A 125 -14.62 -2.57 -7.43
C LEU A 125 -14.89 -3.68 -6.42
N TRP A 126 -14.99 -3.31 -5.14
CA TRP A 126 -15.36 -4.22 -4.07
C TRP A 126 -15.92 -3.45 -2.87
N LYS A 127 -16.61 -4.18 -2.00
CA LYS A 127 -17.13 -3.69 -0.72
C LYS A 127 -16.79 -4.69 0.39
N TYR A 128 -16.43 -4.18 1.55
CA TYR A 128 -16.25 -4.94 2.79
C TYR A 128 -17.28 -4.48 3.82
N ASP A 129 -17.95 -5.44 4.46
CA ASP A 129 -18.89 -5.18 5.56
C ASP A 129 -18.48 -6.03 6.77
N PRO A 130 -18.01 -5.40 7.87
CA PRO A 130 -17.60 -6.11 9.07
C PRO A 130 -18.77 -6.70 9.89
N GLN A 131 -20.02 -6.51 9.47
CA GLN A 131 -21.22 -7.04 10.15
C GLN A 131 -21.31 -6.59 11.62
N VAL A 132 -21.17 -5.28 11.86
CA VAL A 132 -21.24 -4.69 13.21
C VAL A 132 -22.53 -5.12 13.91
N ARG A 133 -22.37 -5.69 15.11
CA ARG A 133 -23.47 -6.16 15.96
C ARG A 133 -24.22 -4.99 16.58
N LEU A 134 -25.44 -4.75 16.11
CA LEU A 134 -26.30 -3.64 16.57
C LEU A 134 -27.19 -4.01 17.76
N ASP A 135 -27.20 -5.28 18.16
CA ASP A 135 -28.06 -5.85 19.21
C ASP A 135 -27.44 -5.78 20.62
N GLN A 136 -26.18 -5.35 20.74
CA GLN A 136 -25.54 -5.08 22.03
C GLN A 136 -25.73 -3.62 22.43
N ALA A 137 -25.99 -3.37 23.73
CA ALA A 137 -26.48 -2.10 24.25
C ALA A 137 -25.70 -0.88 23.73
N LEU A 138 -26.46 0.01 23.11
CA LEU A 138 -26.12 1.22 22.36
C LEU A 138 -25.39 2.32 23.17
N ASN A 139 -24.90 2.07 24.39
CA ASN A 139 -24.36 3.10 25.28
C ASN A 139 -22.98 3.69 24.87
N GLY A 140 -22.38 3.19 23.77
CA GLY A 140 -21.19 3.77 23.12
C GLY A 140 -21.42 4.20 21.66
N SER A 141 -22.68 4.30 21.22
CA SER A 141 -23.13 4.29 19.82
C SER A 141 -22.48 5.25 18.83
N TYR A 142 -21.84 6.34 19.26
CA TYR A 142 -21.28 7.31 18.31
C TYR A 142 -20.06 6.75 17.56
N SER A 143 -19.14 6.08 18.26
CA SER A 143 -17.90 5.57 17.68
C SER A 143 -18.09 4.32 16.82
N ALA A 144 -19.13 3.52 17.07
CA ALA A 144 -19.46 2.37 16.22
C ALA A 144 -20.17 2.77 14.91
N ARG A 145 -20.77 3.97 14.89
CA ARG A 145 -21.57 4.47 13.76
C ARG A 145 -20.80 5.40 12.83
N THR A 146 -19.71 5.99 13.32
CA THR A 146 -18.85 6.91 12.56
C THR A 146 -17.48 6.27 12.36
N ASN A 147 -16.90 6.46 11.16
CA ASN A 147 -15.57 5.98 10.83
C ASN A 147 -14.88 7.07 10.00
N GLY A 148 -13.70 7.51 10.45
CA GLY A 148 -12.98 8.66 9.86
C GLY A 148 -12.21 8.35 8.58
N GLY A 149 -12.17 7.09 8.16
CA GLY A 149 -11.51 6.66 6.93
C GLY A 149 -10.74 5.36 7.09
N VAL A 150 -10.02 5.00 6.05
CA VAL A 150 -9.14 3.83 6.01
C VAL A 150 -7.67 4.28 5.96
N ALA A 151 -6.77 3.35 6.26
CA ALA A 151 -5.35 3.53 5.98
C ALA A 151 -4.93 2.49 4.94
N VAL A 152 -4.12 2.90 3.96
CA VAL A 152 -3.54 1.97 3.00
C VAL A 152 -2.04 1.87 3.31
N TRP A 153 -1.52 0.66 3.49
CA TRP A 153 -0.13 0.44 3.82
C TRP A 153 0.35 -0.93 3.35
N ASN A 154 1.50 -0.98 2.68
CA ASN A 154 2.11 -2.24 2.21
C ASN A 154 1.12 -3.20 1.51
N GLY A 155 0.25 -2.66 0.66
CA GLY A 155 -0.72 -3.44 -0.12
C GLY A 155 -1.97 -3.88 0.66
N LYS A 156 -2.19 -3.34 1.85
CA LYS A 156 -3.38 -3.59 2.67
C LYS A 156 -4.21 -2.33 2.83
N VAL A 157 -5.51 -2.53 3.01
CA VAL A 157 -6.53 -1.52 3.32
C VAL A 157 -7.16 -1.88 4.66
#